data_AF-A0A5D4NX28-F1
#
_entry.id   AF-A0A5D4NX28-F1
#
_cell.length_a   1.000
_cell.length_b   1.000
_cell.length_c   1.000
_cell.angle_alpha   90.00
_cell.angle_beta   90.00
_cell.angle_gamma   90.00
#
_symmetry.space_group_name_H-M   'P 1'
#
loop_
_entity.id
_entity.type
_entity.pdbx_description
1 polymer ?
#
loop_
_entity_poly.entity_id
_entity_poly.type
_entity_poly.pdbx_seq_one_letter_code
_entity_poly.pdbx_strand_id
1 'polypeptide(L)' 'MKKELWYIQDQEVFIYTLIGFQEPGGYGEVHIKSKTETIHIFRGYERRKVLKEVRRELNTLLRIQTTERN' A
#
# COMPACT_ATOMS: atom_id res chain seq x y z
N MET A 1 -10.40 -7.53 3.48
CA MET A 1 -10.79 -7.59 2.05
C MET A 1 -9.73 -6.87 1.22
N LYS A 2 -9.31 -7.45 0.08
CA LYS A 2 -8.42 -6.81 -0.90
C LYS A 2 -9.19 -6.57 -2.20
N LYS A 3 -9.09 -5.37 -2.77
CA LYS A 3 -9.64 -5.03 -4.09
C LYS A 3 -8.57 -4.36 -4.93
N GLU A 4 -8.56 -4.66 -6.22
CA GLU A 4 -7.64 -4.05 -7.19
C GLU A 4 -8.45 -3.34 -8.27
N LEU A 5 -8.04 -2.12 -8.59
CA LEU A 5 -8.68 -1.25 -9.58
C LEU A 5 -7.60 -0.73 -10.53
N TRP A 6 -7.92 -0.74 -11.82
CA TRP A 6 -7.07 -0.19 -12.86
C TRP A 6 -7.64 1.15 -13.27
N TYR A 7 -6.80 2.17 -13.25
CA TYR A 7 -7.18 3.50 -13.67
C TYR A 7 -6.24 3.95 -14.78
N ILE A 8 -6.80 4.34 -15.91
CA ILE A 8 -6.06 4.75 -17.10
C ILE A 8 -6.37 6.21 -17.34
N GLN A 9 -5.35 7.07 -17.30
CA GLN A 9 -5.46 8.50 -17.53
C GLN A 9 -4.25 8.95 -18.34
N ASP A 10 -4.48 9.74 -19.40
CA ASP A 10 -3.42 10.37 -20.21
C ASP A 10 -2.31 9.39 -20.67
N GLN A 11 -2.70 8.18 -21.07
CA GLN A 11 -1.82 7.06 -21.47
C GLN A 11 -0.97 6.44 -20.33
N GLU A 12 -1.20 6.87 -19.09
CA GLU A 12 -0.63 6.26 -17.89
C GLU A 12 -1.60 5.25 -17.28
N VAL A 13 -1.03 4.20 -16.68
CA VAL A 13 -1.78 3.14 -15.99
C VAL A 13 -1.40 3.19 -14.52
N PHE A 14 -2.41 3.38 -13.69
CA PHE A 14 -2.33 3.34 -12.25
C PHE A 14 -3.05 2.09 -11.73
N ILE A 15 -2.40 1.36 -10.84
CA ILE A 15 -2.99 0.23 -10.14
C ILE A 15 -3.26 0.66 -8.70
N TYR A 16 -4.53 0.72 -8.33
CA TYR A 16 -4.98 0.99 -6.97
C TYR A 16 -5.29 -0.32 -6.27
N THR A 17 -4.58 -0.60 -5.18
CA THR A 17 -4.85 -1.74 -4.30
C THR A 17 -5.46 -1.22 -3.01
N LEU A 18 -6.72 -1.58 -2.75
CA LEU A 18 -7.45 -1.25 -1.52
C LEU A 18 -7.44 -2.45 -0.58
N ILE A 19 -6.94 -2.27 0.63
CA ILE A 19 -6.82 -3.33 1.65
C ILE A 19 -7.54 -2.90 2.92
N GLY A 20 -8.25 -3.82 3.58
CA GLY A 20 -8.71 -3.64 4.96
C GLY A 20 -9.87 -2.67 5.19
N PHE A 21 -10.32 -1.89 4.19
CA PHE A 21 -11.33 -0.81 4.29
C PHE A 21 -12.69 -1.14 4.95
N GLN A 22 -13.00 -2.40 5.25
CA GLN A 22 -14.23 -2.83 5.92
C GLN A 22 -13.97 -3.53 7.28
N GLU A 23 -12.76 -3.43 7.83
CA GLU A 23 -12.42 -4.09 9.09
C GLU A 23 -12.92 -3.32 10.33
N PRO A 24 -13.39 -4.03 11.37
CA PRO A 24 -13.63 -3.44 12.69
C PRO A 24 -12.37 -2.72 13.20
N GLY A 25 -12.51 -1.44 13.55
CA GLY A 25 -11.40 -0.57 13.94
C GLY A 25 -10.96 0.44 12.86
N GLY A 26 -11.65 0.46 11.71
CA GLY A 26 -11.51 1.51 10.69
C GLY A 26 -10.14 1.55 10.00
N TYR A 27 -9.38 0.47 10.12
CA TYR A 27 -8.09 0.33 9.45
C TYR A 27 -8.31 0.12 7.94
N GLY A 28 -7.45 0.70 7.12
CA GLY A 28 -7.45 0.49 5.68
C GLY A 28 -6.21 1.06 5.02
N GLU A 29 -5.86 0.51 3.86
CA GLU A 29 -4.69 0.91 3.10
C GLU A 29 -5.04 1.09 1.62
N VAL A 30 -4.41 2.09 1.01
CA VAL A 30 -4.41 2.30 -0.43
C VAL A 30 -2.98 2.28 -0.91
N HIS A 31 -2.66 1.35 -1.81
CA HIS A 31 -1.39 1.38 -2.54
C HIS A 31 -1.69 1.84 -3.96
N ILE A 32 -0.98 2.86 -4.43
CA ILE A 32 -1.13 3.42 -5.77
C ILE A 32 0.19 3.16 -6.48
N LYS A 33 0.17 2.31 -7.49
CA LYS A 33 1.36 1.97 -8.28
C LYS A 33 1.25 2.56 -9.67
N SER A 34 2.27 3.31 -10.07
CA SER A 34 2.52 3.74 -11.45
C SER A 34 3.74 2.99 -12.01
N LYS A 35 4.22 3.40 -13.20
CA LYS A 35 5.46 2.88 -13.77
C LYS A 35 6.71 3.34 -13.00
N THR A 36 6.66 4.50 -12.36
CA THR A 36 7.83 5.20 -11.80
C THR A 36 7.84 5.18 -10.28
N GLU A 37 6.68 5.08 -9.65
CA GLU A 37 6.56 5.19 -8.20
C GLU A 37 5.46 4.30 -7.63
N THR A 38 5.52 4.10 -6.32
CA THR A 38 4.44 3.49 -5.56
C THR A 38 4.20 4.30 -4.30
N ILE A 39 2.97 4.74 -4.11
CA ILE A 39 2.52 5.52 -2.96
C ILE A 39 1.73 4.59 -2.05
N HIS A 40 2.08 4.55 -0.76
CA HIS A 40 1.37 3.78 0.25
C HIS A 40 0.68 4.73 1.24
N ILE A 41 -0.64 4.59 1.38
CA ILE A 41 -1.46 5.38 2.29
C ILE A 41 -2.07 4.44 3.32
N PHE A 42 -1.86 4.73 4.60
CA PHE A 42 -2.38 3.94 5.71
C PHE A 42 -3.34 4.79 6.55
N ARG A 43 -4.53 4.26 6.82
CA ARG A 43 -5.59 4.90 7.60
C ARG A 43 -6.04 3.97 8.72
N GLY A 44 -6.36 4.53 9.88
CA GLY A 44 -6.97 3.78 10.99
C GLY A 44 -7.21 4.67 12.20
N TYR A 45 -8.18 4.30 13.04
CA TYR A 45 -8.46 5.03 14.28
C TYR A 45 -7.35 4.84 15.32
N GLU A 46 -6.77 3.64 15.38
CA GLU A 46 -5.69 3.32 16.31
C GLU A 46 -4.30 3.60 15.69
N ARG A 47 -3.69 4.72 16.09
CA ARG A 47 -2.35 5.11 15.63
C ARG A 47 -1.29 4.00 15.82
N ARG A 48 -1.33 3.28 16.94
CA ARG A 48 -0.37 2.19 17.22
C ARG A 48 -0.50 1.05 16.21
N LYS A 49 -1.73 0.67 15.83
CA LYS A 49 -1.99 -0.34 14.81
C LYS A 49 -1.50 0.13 13.44
N VAL A 50 -1.80 1.38 13.06
CA VAL A 50 -1.34 1.98 11.79
C VAL A 50 0.19 1.99 11.70
N LEU A 51 0.89 2.48 12.72
CA LEU A 51 2.35 2.54 12.71
C LEU A 51 3.01 1.14 12.67
N LYS A 52 2.38 0.13 13.25
CA LYS A 52 2.86 -1.25 13.19
C LYS A 52 2.84 -1.77 11.76
N GLU A 53 1.74 -1.56 11.04
CA GLU A 53 1.63 -2.01 9.64
C GLU A 53 2.53 -1.19 8.70
N VAL A 54 2.66 0.13 8.91
CA VAL A 54 3.65 0.96 8.19
C VAL A 54 5.06 0.38 8.34
N ARG A 55 5.47 0.07 9.58
CA ARG A 55 6.80 -0.50 9.84
C ARG A 55 6.98 -1.86 9.20
N ARG A 56 5.93 -2.69 9.18
CA ARG A 56 5.94 -3.99 8.52
C ARG A 56 6.17 -3.83 7.01
N GLU A 57 5.46 -2.92 6.37
CA GLU A 57 5.59 -2.67 4.93
C GLU A 57 6.98 -2.15 4.57
N LEU A 58 7.49 -1.17 5.32
CA LEU A 58 8.84 -0.64 5.13
C LEU A 58 9.91 -1.74 5.21
N ASN A 59 9.80 -2.65 6.19
CA ASN A 59 10.73 -3.77 6.31
C ASN A 59 10.65 -4.73 5.11
N THR A 60 9.46 -4.97 4.57
CA THR A 60 9.27 -5.80 3.37
C THR A 60 9.94 -5.16 2.16
N LEU A 61 9.71 -3.86 1.94
CA LEU A 61 10.29 -3.12 0.82
C LEU A 61 11.81 -3.06 0.90
N LEU A 62 12.37 -2.80 2.08
CA LEU A 62 13.83 -2.79 2.29
C LEU A 62 14.45 -4.16 2.00
N ARG A 63 13.78 -5.25 2.40
CA ARG A 63 14.26 -6.61 2.12
C ARG A 63 14.30 -6.91 0.62
N ILE A 64 13.26 -6.54 -0.12
CA ILE A 64 13.20 -6.75 -1.57
C ILE A 64 14.35 -6.02 -2.26
N GLN A 65 14.61 -4.75 -1.89
CA GLN A 65 15.74 -3.99 -2.43
C GLN A 65 17.10 -4.63 -2.16
N THR A 66 17.32 -5.22 -0.98
CA THR A 66 18.57 -5.93 -0.68
C THR A 66 18.71 -7.24 -1.43
N THR A 67 17.61 -7.94 -1.72
CA THR A 67 17.63 -9.19 -2.49
C THR A 67 17.90 -8.93 -3.97
N GLU A 68 17.38 -7.84 -4.55
CA GLU A 68 17.63 -7.48 -5.95
C GLU A 68 19.07 -6.99 -6.23
N ARG A 69 19.85 -6.72 -5.18
CA ARG A 69 21.24 -6.23 -5.29
C ARG A 69 22.32 -7.31 -5.15
N ASN A 70 21.95 -8.55 -4.80
CA ASN A 70 22.86 -9.69 -4.63
C ASN A 70 22.66 -10.73 -5.73
#